data_AF-A0A087EC06-F1
#
_entry.id   AF-A0A087EC06-F1
#
_cell.length_a   1.000
_cell.length_b   1.000
_cell.length_c   1.000
_cell.angle_alpha   90.00
_cell.angle_beta   90.00
_cell.angle_gamma   90.00
#
_symmetry.space_group_name_H-M   'P 1'
#
loop_
_entity.id
_entity.type
_entity.pdbx_description
1 polymer ?
#
loop_
_entity_poly.entity_id
_entity_poly.type
_entity_poly.pdbx_seq_one_letter_code
_entity_poly.pdbx_strand_id
1 'polypeptide(L)'
;MATLTLRKVPDECVAVLKQAAQDNNRSMESEVRSVLEEYTAQYITHHVVSNADLVQEMWRLLDGDGLDEDEELVPPRNTYDVEPRPIDFGDDDDRP
;
A
#
# COMPACT_ATOMS: atom_id res chain seq x y z
N MET A 1 -23.22 14.93 5.97
CA MET A 1 -23.44 14.44 4.60
C MET A 1 -23.13 15.57 3.63
N ALA A 2 -22.28 15.33 2.65
CA ALA A 2 -22.07 16.26 1.54
C ALA A 2 -22.85 15.77 0.32
N THR A 3 -23.40 16.68 -0.47
CA THR A 3 -24.14 16.37 -1.69
C THR A 3 -23.46 17.05 -2.87
N LEU A 4 -23.19 16.30 -3.93
CA LEU A 4 -22.60 16.78 -5.17
C LEU A 4 -23.59 16.58 -6.31
N THR A 5 -23.78 17.59 -7.15
CA THR A 5 -24.63 17.49 -8.34
C THR A 5 -23.78 17.55 -9.60
N LEU A 6 -23.79 16.48 -10.38
CA LEU A 6 -23.13 16.41 -11.68
C LEU A 6 -24.14 16.76 -12.78
N ARG A 7 -23.83 17.77 -13.59
CA ARG A 7 -24.66 18.19 -14.73
C ARG A 7 -23.94 17.91 -16.03
N LYS A 8 -24.71 17.69 -17.11
CA LYS A 8 -24.21 17.43 -18.47
C LYS A 8 -23.29 16.20 -18.55
N VAL A 9 -23.65 15.14 -17.83
CA VAL A 9 -22.99 13.84 -17.98
C VAL A 9 -23.38 13.24 -19.33
N PRO A 10 -22.43 12.76 -20.15
CA PRO A 10 -22.75 12.09 -21.41
C PRO A 10 -23.71 10.91 -21.21
N ASP A 11 -24.66 10.73 -22.13
CA ASP A 11 -25.68 9.67 -22.03
C ASP A 11 -25.07 8.27 -22.00
N GLU A 12 -23.95 8.08 -22.70
CA GLU A 12 -23.15 6.85 -22.68
C GLU A 12 -22.65 6.52 -21.28
N CYS A 13 -22.12 7.49 -20.54
CA CYS A 13 -21.66 7.31 -19.17
C CYS A 13 -22.83 6.99 -18.23
N VAL A 14 -23.98 7.64 -18.42
CA VAL A 14 -25.19 7.36 -17.63
C VAL A 14 -25.68 5.93 -17.88
N ALA A 15 -25.63 5.45 -19.12
CA ALA A 15 -26.01 4.08 -19.46
C ALA A 15 -25.09 3.05 -18.80
N VAL A 16 -23.77 3.26 -18.85
CA VAL A 16 -22.79 2.39 -18.20
C VAL A 16 -23.01 2.35 -16.68
N LEU A 17 -23.20 3.50 -16.04
CA LEU A 17 -23.47 3.58 -14.60
C LEU A 17 -24.79 2.90 -14.21
N LYS A 18 -25.83 2.99 -15.05
CA LYS A 18 -27.09 2.26 -14.84
C LYS A 18 -26.87 0.75 -14.88
N GLN A 19 -26.11 0.27 -15.86
CA GLN A 19 -25.83 -1.15 -16.01
C GLN A 19 -25.03 -1.68 -14.81
N ALA A 20 -23.94 -1.00 -14.45
CA ALA A 20 -23.12 -1.37 -13.30
C ALA A 20 -23.93 -1.40 -11.99
N ALA A 21 -24.79 -0.41 -11.78
CA ALA A 21 -25.67 -0.38 -10.61
C ALA A 21 -26.66 -1.55 -10.58
N GLN A 22 -27.21 -1.96 -11.74
CA GLN A 22 -28.10 -3.13 -11.84
C GLN A 22 -27.33 -4.43 -11.56
N ASP A 23 -26.17 -4.61 -12.17
CA ASP A 23 -25.34 -5.81 -12.01
C ASP A 23 -24.91 -6.00 -10.55
N ASN A 24 -24.62 -4.89 -9.86
CA ASN A 24 -24.22 -4.88 -8.45
C ASN A 24 -25.41 -4.85 -7.47
N ASN A 25 -26.65 -4.87 -7.94
CA ASN A 25 -27.87 -4.73 -7.13
C ASN A 25 -27.85 -3.50 -6.20
N ARG A 26 -27.38 -2.37 -6.71
CA ARG A 26 -27.20 -1.10 -5.98
C ARG A 26 -28.01 0.02 -6.63
N SER A 27 -28.24 1.09 -5.87
CA SER A 27 -28.75 2.33 -6.45
C SER A 27 -27.64 3.03 -7.24
N MET A 28 -28.03 3.81 -8.26
CA MET A 28 -27.07 4.59 -9.05
C MET A 28 -26.24 5.55 -8.19
N GLU A 29 -26.86 6.18 -7.19
CA GLU A 29 -26.15 7.08 -6.28
C GLU A 29 -25.07 6.33 -5.49
N SER A 30 -25.39 5.13 -4.98
CA SER A 30 -24.43 4.30 -4.26
C SER A 30 -23.30 3.80 -5.17
N GLU A 31 -23.61 3.47 -6.42
CA GLU A 31 -22.60 3.07 -7.39
C GLU A 31 -21.63 4.21 -7.73
N VAL A 32 -22.17 5.40 -8.03
CA VAL A 32 -21.35 6.59 -8.29
C VAL A 32 -20.51 6.96 -7.06
N ARG A 33 -21.07 6.83 -5.85
CA ARG A 33 -20.33 7.04 -4.61
C ARG A 33 -19.16 6.05 -4.50
N SER A 34 -19.40 4.77 -4.72
CA SER A 34 -18.37 3.73 -4.65
C SER A 34 -17.22 4.00 -5.63
N VAL A 35 -17.54 4.36 -6.88
CA VAL A 35 -16.53 4.66 -7.91
C VAL A 35 -15.71 5.90 -7.53
N LEU A 36 -16.36 6.95 -7.01
CA LEU A 36 -15.65 8.16 -6.58
C LEU A 36 -14.76 7.92 -5.37
N GLU A 37 -15.21 7.11 -4.42
CA GLU A 37 -14.43 6.71 -3.24
C GLU A 37 -13.20 5.90 -3.64
N GLU A 38 -13.36 4.93 -4.54
CA GLU A 38 -12.26 4.13 -5.05
C GLU A 38 -11.23 4.98 -5.79
N TYR A 39 -11.67 5.85 -6.70
CA TYR A 39 -10.78 6.76 -7.42
C TYR A 39 -10.04 7.70 -6.47
N THR A 40 -10.73 8.24 -5.45
CA THR A 40 -10.12 9.14 -4.46
C THR A 40 -9.10 8.40 -3.61
N ALA A 41 -9.39 7.16 -3.18
CA ALA A 41 -8.46 6.34 -2.43
C ALA A 41 -7.20 6.02 -3.25
N GLN A 42 -7.36 5.69 -4.54
CA GLN A 42 -6.24 5.47 -5.45
C GLN A 42 -5.44 6.76 -5.68
N TYR A 43 -6.11 7.89 -5.90
CA TYR A 43 -5.46 9.19 -6.08
C TYR A 43 -4.66 9.60 -4.84
N ILE A 44 -5.24 9.48 -3.64
CA ILE A 44 -4.53 9.76 -2.38
C ILE A 44 -3.35 8.83 -2.22
N THR A 45 -3.53 7.52 -2.46
CA THR A 45 -2.42 6.55 -2.36
C THR A 45 -1.30 6.92 -3.32
N HIS A 46 -1.61 7.17 -4.59
CA HIS A 46 -0.63 7.56 -5.59
C HIS A 46 0.05 8.88 -5.22
N HIS A 47 -0.72 9.87 -4.78
CA HIS A 47 -0.20 11.19 -4.42
C HIS A 47 0.65 11.14 -3.16
N VAL A 48 0.25 10.38 -2.13
CA VAL A 48 1.04 10.15 -0.91
C VAL A 48 2.30 9.38 -1.24
N VAL A 49 2.25 8.32 -2.04
CA VAL A 49 3.44 7.55 -2.44
C VAL A 49 4.36 8.37 -3.35
N SER A 50 3.81 9.26 -4.18
CA SER A 50 4.60 10.10 -5.10
C SER A 50 5.20 11.36 -4.45
N ASN A 51 4.52 11.95 -3.45
CA ASN A 51 4.99 13.15 -2.76
C ASN A 51 5.66 12.87 -1.42
N ALA A 52 5.40 11.71 -0.81
CA ALA A 52 6.35 11.15 0.14
C ALA A 52 7.52 10.68 -0.72
N ASP A 53 8.46 11.59 -0.96
CA ASP A 53 9.82 11.19 -1.30
C ASP A 53 10.24 10.26 -0.14
N LEU A 54 10.11 8.95 -0.37
CA LEU A 54 10.23 7.91 0.65
C LEU A 54 11.51 8.10 1.45
N VAL A 55 12.57 8.54 0.77
CA VAL A 55 13.86 8.88 1.34
C VAL A 55 13.73 10.07 2.29
N GLN A 56 13.12 11.19 1.89
CA GLN A 56 12.89 12.32 2.81
C GLN A 56 12.05 11.95 4.04
N GLU A 57 10.98 11.17 3.88
CA GLU A 57 10.19 10.78 5.06
C GLU A 57 10.90 9.75 5.95
N MET A 58 11.76 8.89 5.38
CA MET A 58 12.67 8.06 6.18
C MET A 58 13.64 8.94 6.99
N TRP A 59 14.29 9.93 6.35
CA TRP A 59 15.16 10.87 7.05
C TRP A 59 14.43 11.69 8.11
N ARG A 60 13.17 12.08 7.86
CA ARG A 60 12.34 12.79 8.84
C ARG A 60 11.92 11.90 10.01
N LEU A 61 11.53 10.65 9.75
CA LEU A 61 11.16 9.67 10.79
C LEU A 61 12.35 9.29 11.66
N LEU A 62 13.56 9.28 11.08
CA LEU A 62 14.81 9.08 11.81
C LEU A 62 15.22 10.31 12.62
N ASP A 63 14.60 11.49 12.43
CA ASP A 63 14.84 12.74 13.19
C ASP A 63 16.33 13.11 13.36
N GLY A 64 17.17 12.74 12.39
CA GLY A 64 18.62 12.94 12.46
C GLY A 64 19.42 11.82 13.15
N ASP A 65 18.78 10.81 13.75
CA ASP A 65 19.38 9.51 14.14
C ASP A 65 19.56 8.59 12.90
N GLY A 66 19.97 9.19 11.77
CA GLY A 66 20.40 8.44 10.60
C GLY A 66 21.84 7.94 10.80
N LEU A 67 22.24 6.96 9.99
CA LEU A 67 23.59 6.39 10.06
C LEU A 67 24.62 7.47 9.67
N ASP A 68 25.46 7.88 10.62
CA ASP A 68 26.58 8.80 10.34
C ASP A 68 27.57 8.16 9.34
N GLU A 69 28.34 8.96 8.61
CA GLU A 69 29.34 8.46 7.64
C GLU A 69 30.35 7.46 8.26
N ASP A 70 30.49 7.52 9.59
CA ASP A 70 31.38 6.71 10.40
C ASP A 70 30.67 5.61 11.21
N GLU A 71 29.35 5.43 11.08
CA GLU A 71 28.63 4.36 11.78
C GLU A 71 28.78 3.01 11.06
N GLU A 72 29.25 2.01 11.81
CA GLU A 72 29.45 0.66 11.31
C GLU A 72 28.08 0.00 11.02
N LEU A 73 27.65 0.02 9.74
CA LEU A 73 26.37 -0.49 9.23
C LEU A 73 26.10 -1.97 9.53
N VAL A 74 27.13 -2.69 9.96
CA VAL A 74 27.11 -4.11 10.25
C VAL A 74 27.70 -4.28 11.63
N PRO A 75 26.99 -4.93 12.57
CA PRO A 75 27.64 -5.45 13.76
C PRO A 75 28.90 -6.20 13.31
N PRO A 76 30.06 -6.02 13.98
CA PRO A 76 31.28 -6.70 13.60
C PRO A 76 30.94 -8.18 13.43
N ARG A 77 31.22 -8.73 12.23
CA ARG A 77 30.97 -10.15 11.95
C ARG A 77 31.51 -10.92 13.14
N ASN A 78 30.63 -11.64 13.83
CA ASN A 78 31.02 -12.35 15.04
C ASN A 78 32.16 -13.32 14.69
N THR A 79 33.41 -12.93 14.95
CA THR A 79 34.58 -13.74 14.63
C THR A 79 34.73 -14.91 15.61
N TYR A 80 33.88 -14.99 16.64
CA TYR A 80 33.82 -16.10 17.57
C TYR A 80 32.94 -17.26 17.09
N ASP A 81 32.09 -17.04 16.08
CA ASP A 81 31.33 -18.10 15.41
C ASP A 81 31.97 -18.37 14.03
N VAL A 82 33.06 -19.14 14.05
CA VAL A 82 33.76 -19.62 12.84
C VAL A 82 32.86 -20.53 11.98
N GLU A 83 31.74 -20.98 12.55
CA GLU A 83 30.78 -21.85 11.89
C GLU A 83 29.48 -21.08 11.60
N PRO A 84 28.91 -21.19 10.38
CA PRO A 84 27.57 -20.71 10.09
C PRO A 84 26.60 -21.24 11.15
N ARG A 85 25.65 -20.42 11.60
CA ARG A 85 24.62 -20.89 12.55
C ARG A 85 24.01 -22.19 12.01
N PRO A 86 23.95 -23.27 12.82
CA PRO A 86 23.41 -24.54 12.35
C PRO A 86 22.00 -24.35 11.80
N ILE A 87 21.77 -24.85 10.59
CA ILE A 87 20.42 -24.93 10.03
C ILE A 87 19.82 -26.22 10.57
N ASP A 88 18.85 -26.09 11.48
CA ASP A 88 18.06 -27.20 12.01
C ASP A 88 17.06 -27.66 10.94
N PHE A 89 17.42 -28.72 10.21
CA PHE A 89 16.50 -29.46 9.35
C PHE A 89 15.83 -30.51 10.24
N GLY A 90 14.85 -30.09 11.03
CA GLY A 90 14.22 -30.90 12.09
C GLY A 90 14.11 -32.38 11.72
N ASP A 91 14.54 -33.24 12.65
CA ASP A 91 14.70 -34.68 12.46
C ASP A 91 13.48 -35.30 11.75
N ASP A 92 13.72 -35.75 10.52
CA ASP A 92 12.78 -36.43 9.63
C ASP A 92 12.67 -37.92 10.06
N ASP A 93 12.42 -38.15 11.36
CA ASP A 93 12.34 -39.47 12.01
C ASP A 93 10.88 -39.96 12.15
N ASP A 94 10.02 -39.57 11.20
CA ASP A 94 8.73 -40.21 10.95
C ASP A 94 8.79 -40.96 9.61
N ARG A 95 9.38 -42.16 9.66
CA ARG A 95 9.19 -43.21 8.65
C ARG A 95 8.84 -44.53 9.34
N PRO A 96 7.99 -45.33 8.69
CA PRO A 96 6.77 -45.96 9.26
C PRO A 96 6.98 -47.09 10.26
#